data_AF-A0A9E1JL63-F1
#
_entry.id   AF-A0A9E1JL63-F1
#
_cell.length_a   1.000
_cell.length_b   1.000
_cell.length_c   1.000
_cell.angle_alpha   90.00
_cell.angle_beta   90.00
_cell.angle_gamma   90.00
#
_symmetry.space_group_name_H-M   'P 1'
#
loop_
_entity.id
_entity.type
_entity.pdbx_description
1 polymer ?
#
loop_
_entity_poly.entity_id
_entity_poly.type
_entity_poly.pdbx_seq_one_letter_code
_entity_poly.pdbx_strand_id
1 'polypeptide(L)' 'MEGGKGQFIISDLSSMEDTKAAAKSITKVVDRLDVLINNAGAFFPKYRVTSEGFESTLALNYLSPFLLTQYCRHPVKPLL' A
#
# COMPACT_ATOMS: atom_id res chain seq x y z
N MET A 1 -25.27 -17.80 6.11
CA MET A 1 -23.80 -17.83 6.23
C MET A 1 -23.37 -16.48 6.77
N GLU A 2 -22.60 -16.43 7.85
CA GLU A 2 -21.96 -15.18 8.27
C GLU A 2 -20.83 -14.83 7.30
N GLY A 3 -20.72 -13.56 6.92
CA GLY A 3 -19.67 -13.07 6.04
C GLY A 3 -18.31 -12.94 6.74
N GLY A 4 -17.27 -12.62 5.98
CA GLY A 4 -15.94 -12.29 6.53
C GLY A 4 -15.93 -10.95 7.29
N LYS A 5 -14.95 -10.76 8.17
CA LYS A 5 -14.67 -9.47 8.83
C LYS A 5 -13.77 -8.62 7.94
N GLY A 6 -14.01 -7.30 7.91
CA GLY A 6 -13.21 -6.34 7.15
C GLY A 6 -12.84 -5.13 8.01
N GLN A 7 -11.66 -4.57 7.76
CA GLN A 7 -11.21 -3.30 8.32
C GLN A 7 -10.76 -2.40 7.18
N PHE A 8 -11.04 -1.09 7.29
CA PHE A 8 -10.73 -0.11 6.26
C PHE A 8 -9.64 0.83 6.75
N ILE A 9 -8.63 1.03 5.90
CA ILE A 9 -7.59 2.05 6.07
C ILE A 9 -7.68 2.94 4.83
N ILE A 10 -8.06 4.21 5.04
CA ILE A 10 -8.15 5.20 3.96
C ILE A 10 -6.73 5.71 3.70
N SER A 11 -6.32 5.75 2.43
CA SER A 11 -5.02 6.27 2.00
C SER A 11 -5.03 6.65 0.52
N ASP A 12 -4.31 7.70 0.16
CA ASP A 12 -3.92 8.04 -1.21
C ASP A 12 -2.57 7.39 -1.54
N LEU A 13 -2.61 6.29 -2.29
CA LEU A 13 -1.42 5.54 -2.70
C LEU A 13 -0.56 6.27 -3.75
N SER A 14 -0.97 7.45 -4.24
CA SER A 14 -0.09 8.31 -5.03
C SER A 14 0.84 9.18 -4.18
N SER A 15 0.63 9.24 -2.86
CA SER A 15 1.49 9.90 -1.87
C SER A 15 2.37 8.88 -1.13
N MET A 16 3.69 9.08 -1.12
CA MET A 16 4.62 8.18 -0.44
C MET A 16 4.55 8.36 1.08
N GLU A 17 4.26 9.57 1.55
CA GLU A 17 3.93 9.83 2.95
C GLU A 17 2.70 9.04 3.40
N ASP A 18 1.60 9.12 2.63
CA ASP A 18 0.36 8.44 3.00
C ASP A 18 0.48 6.92 2.87
N THR A 19 1.21 6.44 1.85
CA THR A 19 1.55 5.01 1.71
C THR A 19 2.30 4.47 2.94
N LYS A 20 3.27 5.23 3.48
CA LYS A 20 3.99 4.85 4.71
C LYS A 20 3.06 4.85 5.92
N ALA A 21 2.17 5.83 6.02
CA ALA A 21 1.17 5.91 7.09
C ALA A 21 0.18 4.73 7.05
N ALA A 22 -0.25 4.33 5.86
CA ALA A 22 -1.07 3.14 5.64
C ALA A 22 -0.36 1.87 6.09
N ALA A 23 0.91 1.67 5.68
CA ALA A 23 1.69 0.51 6.13
C ALA A 23 1.82 0.44 7.66
N LYS A 24 2.06 1.58 8.32
CA LYS A 24 2.10 1.67 9.78
C LYS A 24 0.74 1.38 10.43
N SER A 25 -0.35 1.74 9.77
CA SER A 25 -1.71 1.44 10.25
C SER A 25 -2.01 -0.05 10.11
N ILE A 26 -1.65 -0.66 8.98
CA ILE A 26 -1.81 -2.10 8.73
C ILE A 26 -1.12 -2.90 9.85
N THR A 27 0.15 -2.61 10.16
CA THR A 27 0.91 -3.36 11.17
C THR A 27 0.42 -3.17 12.61
N LYS A 28 -0.44 -2.18 12.87
CA LYS A 28 -1.11 -2.00 14.18
C LYS A 28 -2.46 -2.70 14.25
N VAL A 29 -3.09 -2.93 13.10
CA VAL A 29 -4.45 -3.43 12.99
C VAL A 29 -4.49 -4.96 12.88
N VAL A 30 -3.48 -5.56 12.26
CA VAL A 30 -3.35 -7.01 12.13
C VAL A 30 -2.09 -7.52 12.80
N ASP A 31 -2.21 -8.62 13.56
CA ASP A 31 -1.08 -9.25 14.24
C ASP A 31 -0.09 -9.91 13.26
N ARG A 32 -0.60 -10.36 12.11
CA ARG A 32 0.13 -11.05 11.05
C ARG A 32 -0.44 -10.68 9.69
N LEU A 33 0.43 -10.50 8.70
CA LEU A 33 0.06 -10.31 7.31
C LEU A 33 0.50 -11.54 6.49
N ASP A 34 -0.45 -12.33 6.01
CA ASP A 34 -0.16 -13.51 5.20
C ASP A 34 0.00 -13.20 3.71
N VAL A 35 -0.83 -12.27 3.22
CA VAL A 35 -0.90 -11.92 1.81
C VAL A 35 -0.98 -10.40 1.68
N LEU A 36 -0.15 -9.83 0.82
CA LEU A 36 -0.22 -8.43 0.40
C LEU A 36 -0.58 -8.41 -1.09
N ILE A 37 -1.72 -7.82 -1.44
CA ILE A 37 -2.17 -7.69 -2.82
C ILE A 37 -2.02 -6.23 -3.26
N ASN A 38 -0.95 -5.94 -4.00
CA ASN A 38 -0.74 -4.62 -4.61
C ASN A 38 -1.53 -4.51 -5.92
N ASN A 39 -2.84 -4.27 -5.81
CA ASN A 39 -3.74 -4.16 -6.97
C ASN A 39 -4.10 -2.72 -7.36
N ALA A 40 -3.97 -1.76 -6.44
CA ALA A 40 -4.28 -0.37 -6.75
C ALA A 40 -3.35 0.14 -7.85
N GLY A 41 -3.94 0.68 -8.92
CA GLY A 41 -3.20 1.20 -10.04
C GLY A 41 -4.08 2.00 -10.98
N ALA A 42 -3.47 2.94 -11.69
CA ALA A 42 -4.12 3.72 -12.71
C ALA A 42 -3.15 4.07 -13.83
N PHE A 43 -3.67 4.34 -15.01
CA PHE A 43 -2.92 4.89 -16.13
C PHE A 43 -3.27 6.37 -16.28
N PHE A 44 -2.25 7.25 -16.22
CA PHE A 44 -2.43 8.69 -16.42
C PHE A 44 -1.93 9.07 -17.81
N PRO A 45 -2.82 9.40 -18.77
CA PRO A 45 -2.44 9.62 -20.17
C PRO A 45 -1.65 10.92 -20.40
N LYS A 46 -1.70 11.85 -19.44
CA LYS A 46 -0.92 13.09 -19.46
C LYS A 46 0.14 13.00 -18.36
N TYR A 47 1.38 13.39 -18.70
CA TYR A 47 2.44 13.52 -17.72
C TYR A 47 2.02 14.50 -16.63
N ARG A 48 2.10 14.03 -15.39
CA ARG A 48 1.80 14.82 -14.20
C ARG A 48 2.65 14.31 -13.05
N VAL A 49 2.89 15.21 -12.11
CA VAL A 49 3.85 15.00 -11.02
C VAL A 49 3.08 15.10 -9.70
N THR A 50 3.40 14.22 -8.75
CA THR A 50 2.88 14.29 -7.38
C THR A 50 3.46 15.52 -6.66
N SER A 51 2.90 15.89 -5.51
CA SER A 51 3.47 16.95 -4.66
C SER A 51 4.92 16.67 -4.23
N GLU A 52 5.33 15.40 -4.24
CA GLU A 52 6.67 14.92 -3.86
C GLU A 52 7.66 14.85 -5.04
N GLY A 53 7.24 15.21 -6.26
CA GLY A 53 8.12 15.26 -7.42
C GLY A 53 8.20 13.97 -8.24
N PHE A 54 7.36 12.96 -7.98
CA PHE A 54 7.34 11.71 -8.76
C PHE A 54 6.34 11.78 -9.91
N GLU A 55 6.64 11.15 -11.04
CA GLU A 55 5.63 10.92 -12.08
C GLU A 55 4.49 10.08 -11.50
N SER A 56 3.22 10.47 -11.72
CA SER A 56 2.09 9.88 -10.99
C SER A 56 1.86 8.40 -11.25
N THR A 57 2.13 7.89 -12.46
CA THR A 57 1.98 6.47 -12.78
C THR A 57 3.05 5.66 -12.05
N LEU A 58 4.30 6.13 -12.06
CA LEU A 58 5.42 5.59 -11.29
C LEU A 58 5.12 5.63 -9.78
N ALA A 59 4.60 6.74 -9.27
CA ALA A 59 4.27 6.90 -7.86
C ALA A 59 3.24 5.86 -7.41
N LEU A 60 2.10 5.80 -8.10
CA LEU A 60 0.99 4.92 -7.74
C LEU A 60 1.30 3.43 -8.02
N ASN A 61 1.78 3.12 -9.22
CA ASN A 61 1.84 1.73 -9.68
C ASN A 61 3.14 1.02 -9.31
N TYR A 62 4.19 1.76 -8.91
CA TYR A 62 5.49 1.17 -8.61
C TYR A 62 6.00 1.55 -7.22
N LEU A 63 6.13 2.84 -6.92
CA LEU A 63 6.71 3.28 -5.65
C LEU A 63 5.82 2.87 -4.47
N SER A 64 4.50 3.03 -4.57
CA SER A 64 3.60 2.63 -3.50
C SER A 64 3.63 1.12 -3.21
N PRO A 65 3.46 0.22 -4.20
CA PRO A 65 3.65 -1.22 -4.00
C PRO A 65 5.02 -1.61 -3.41
N PHE A 66 6.08 -0.93 -3.85
CA PHE A 66 7.43 -1.14 -3.31
C PHE A 66 7.48 -0.79 -1.82
N LEU A 67 7.01 0.38 -1.43
CA LEU A 67 7.00 0.82 -0.03
C LEU A 67 6.11 -0.06 0.84
N LEU A 68 4.88 -0.38 0.41
CA LEU A 68 3.99 -1.30 1.14
C LEU A 68 4.68 -2.63 1.37
N THR A 69 5.35 -3.18 0.34
CA THR A 69 6.11 -4.41 0.47
C THR A 69 7.25 -4.25 1.48
N GLN A 70 8.05 -3.18 1.41
CA GLN A 70 9.16 -2.98 2.35
C GLN A 70 8.70 -2.85 3.81
N TYR A 71 7.66 -2.06 4.08
CA TYR A 71 7.20 -1.79 5.44
C TYR A 71 6.32 -2.90 6.03
N CYS A 72 5.64 -3.67 5.18
CA CYS A 72 4.80 -4.80 5.62
C CYS A 72 5.53 -6.15 5.61
N ARG A 73 6.82 -6.20 5.26
CA ARG A 73 7.64 -7.44 5.31
C ARG A 73 7.90 -7.97 6.72
N HIS A 74 8.00 -7.09 7.72
CA HIS A 74 8.39 -7.48 9.08
C HIS A 74 7.31 -8.21 9.93
N PRO A 75 6.01 -8.23 9.57
CA PRO A 75 5.02 -9.16 10.15
C PRO A 75 4.79 -10.46 9.37
N VAL A 76 5.46 -10.69 8.22
CA VAL A 76 5.36 -11.98 7.52
C VAL A 76 6.32 -12.96 8.20
N LYS A 77 5.84 -13.62 9.27
CA LYS A 77 6.58 -14.77 9.82
C LYS A 77 6.71 -15.82 8.71
N PRO A 78 7.90 -16.40 8.49
CA PRO A 78 8.05 -17.46 7.51
C PRO A 78 7.03 -18.57 7.82
N LEU A 79 6.32 -19.03 6.78
CA LEU A 79 5.65 -20.32 6.84
C LEU A 79 6.76 -21.35 7.03
N LEU A 80 6.62 -22.15 8.10
CA LEU A 80 7.53 -23.22 8.50
C LEU A 80 8.11 -23.99 7.29
#